data_AF-A0A7S2BCC4-F1
#
_entry.id   AF-A0A7S2BCC4-F1
#
_cell.length_a   1.000
_cell.length_b   1.000
_cell.length_c   1.000
_cell.angle_alpha   90.00
_cell.angle_beta   90.00
_cell.angle_gamma   90.00
#
_symmetry.space_group_name_H-M   'P 1'
#
loop_
_entity.id
_entity.type
_entity.pdbx_description
1 polymer ?
#
loop_
_entity_poly.entity_id
_entity_poly.type
_entity_poly.pdbx_seq_one_letter_code
_entity_poly.pdbx_strand_id
1 'polypeptide(L)'
;ATVDRWLTITYFVSFQVLCRQGVLNLVIAVILENSTSLGRTNSDLISRDDVELFSLTWAEFDPDAQQTIPIAALPDLIKALPQPIGLHGAPRSWCVRVCLNLGLTAYSGQLSFSQVLQMLVRYNYTMQAAEDMDKLREAAVNDNDFSASFKRHMNESLEPKQRQSFLWDSPQVTAAQLDVAKVYAL
;
A
#
# COMPACT_ATOMS: atom_id res chain seq x y z
N ALA A 1 -66.20 5.08 16.52
CA ALA A 1 -66.38 4.07 15.46
C ALA A 1 -65.41 4.27 14.28
N THR A 2 -65.38 5.43 13.61
CA THR A 2 -64.41 5.70 12.52
C THR A 2 -63.03 6.04 13.04
N VAL A 3 -62.92 6.84 14.11
CA VAL A 3 -61.66 7.19 14.76
C VAL A 3 -60.86 5.97 15.25
N ASP A 4 -61.53 4.96 15.78
CA ASP A 4 -60.91 3.73 16.29
C ASP A 4 -60.30 2.88 15.15
N ARG A 5 -60.92 2.91 13.96
CA ARG A 5 -60.39 2.24 12.76
C ARG A 5 -59.13 2.92 12.24
N TRP A 6 -59.12 4.26 12.18
CA TRP A 6 -57.93 5.00 11.76
C TRP A 6 -56.75 4.78 12.69
N LEU A 7 -56.97 4.80 14.02
CA LEU A 7 -55.96 4.48 15.02
C LEU A 7 -55.38 3.06 14.85
N THR A 8 -56.23 2.08 14.56
CA THR A 8 -55.80 0.69 14.34
C THR A 8 -54.94 0.57 13.08
N ILE A 9 -55.34 1.24 11.99
CA ILE A 9 -54.61 1.23 10.72
C ILE A 9 -53.24 1.91 10.87
N THR A 10 -53.20 3.10 11.48
CA THR A 10 -51.94 3.83 11.66
C THR A 10 -50.99 3.11 12.62
N TYR A 11 -51.51 2.47 13.67
CA TYR A 11 -50.73 1.62 14.55
C TYR A 11 -50.11 0.42 13.81
N PHE A 12 -50.90 -0.31 13.03
CA PHE A 12 -50.40 -1.48 12.30
C PHE A 12 -49.36 -1.10 11.22
N VAL A 13 -49.62 -0.03 10.47
CA VAL A 13 -48.70 0.45 9.43
C VAL A 13 -47.40 0.98 10.04
N SER A 14 -47.47 1.76 11.12
CA SER A 14 -46.28 2.26 11.81
C SER A 14 -45.46 1.11 12.42
N PHE A 15 -46.11 0.13 13.06
CA PHE A 15 -45.44 -1.06 13.57
C PHE A 15 -44.71 -1.83 12.46
N GLN A 16 -45.36 -2.07 11.31
CA GLN A 16 -44.75 -2.78 10.19
C GLN A 16 -43.52 -2.03 9.62
N VAL A 17 -43.61 -0.70 9.51
CA VAL A 17 -42.50 0.14 9.06
C VAL A 17 -41.36 0.11 10.07
N LEU A 18 -41.64 0.23 11.37
CA LEU A 18 -40.63 0.18 12.44
C LEU A 18 -39.93 -1.18 12.53
N CYS A 19 -40.67 -2.29 12.42
CA CYS A 19 -40.09 -3.64 12.39
C CYS A 19 -39.20 -3.84 11.16
N ARG A 20 -39.64 -3.40 9.98
CA ARG A 20 -38.83 -3.48 8.76
C ARG A 20 -37.58 -2.61 8.85
N GLN A 21 -37.71 -1.40 9.40
CA GLN A 21 -36.57 -0.51 9.60
C GLN A 21 -35.57 -1.09 10.61
N GLY A 22 -36.05 -1.74 11.67
CA GLY A 22 -35.20 -2.43 12.65
C GLY A 22 -34.37 -3.55 12.02
N VAL A 23 -34.98 -4.41 11.21
CA VAL A 23 -34.26 -5.48 10.48
C VAL A 23 -33.27 -4.90 9.48
N LEU A 24 -33.65 -3.89 8.70
CA LEU A 24 -32.74 -3.24 7.75
C LEU A 24 -31.55 -2.57 8.44
N ASN A 25 -31.79 -1.86 9.55
CA ASN A 25 -30.74 -1.23 10.34
C ASN A 25 -29.78 -2.27 10.93
N LEU A 26 -30.30 -3.41 11.41
CA LEU A 26 -29.50 -4.54 11.88
C LEU A 26 -28.67 -5.17 10.75
N VAL A 27 -29.26 -5.38 9.57
CA VAL A 27 -28.56 -5.94 8.40
C VAL A 27 -27.44 -5.01 7.94
N ILE A 28 -27.68 -3.70 7.89
CA ILE A 28 -26.63 -2.72 7.59
C ILE A 28 -25.51 -2.80 8.63
N ALA A 29 -25.84 -2.90 9.92
CA ALA A 29 -24.83 -3.04 10.97
C ALA A 29 -23.96 -4.30 10.79
N VAL A 30 -24.57 -5.44 10.49
CA VAL A 30 -23.84 -6.70 10.22
C VAL A 30 -22.99 -6.61 8.95
N ILE A 31 -23.54 -6.02 7.88
CA ILE A 31 -22.78 -5.79 6.64
C ILE A 31 -21.62 -4.84 6.88
N LEU A 32 -21.78 -3.79 7.69
CA LEU A 32 -20.71 -2.85 8.03
C LEU A 32 -19.63 -3.50 8.90
N GLU A 33 -20.02 -4.36 9.85
CA GLU A 33 -19.07 -5.13 10.65
C GLU A 33 -18.29 -6.11 9.77
N ASN A 34 -18.97 -6.76 8.83
CA ASN A 34 -18.37 -7.65 7.86
C ASN A 34 -17.48 -6.90 6.85
N SER A 35 -17.91 -5.73 6.34
CA SER A 35 -17.12 -4.92 5.41
C SER A 35 -15.91 -4.29 6.10
N THR A 36 -16.02 -3.94 7.38
CA THR A 36 -14.87 -3.50 8.18
C THR A 36 -13.92 -4.66 8.44
N SER A 37 -14.43 -5.88 8.64
CA SER A 37 -13.59 -7.07 8.84
C SER A 37 -12.92 -7.57 7.55
N LEU A 38 -13.63 -7.54 6.42
CA LEU A 38 -13.08 -7.77 5.08
C LEU A 38 -12.14 -6.64 4.65
N GLY A 39 -12.41 -5.40 5.08
CA GLY A 39 -11.50 -4.28 4.93
C GLY A 39 -10.17 -4.56 5.63
N ARG A 40 -10.20 -5.09 6.87
CA ARG A 40 -8.99 -5.48 7.60
C ARG A 40 -8.18 -6.57 6.89
N THR A 41 -8.82 -7.56 6.25
CA THR A 41 -8.08 -8.60 5.51
C THR A 41 -7.51 -8.11 4.17
N ASN A 42 -8.04 -7.03 3.60
CA ASN A 42 -7.59 -6.48 2.31
C ASN A 42 -6.74 -5.20 2.45
N SER A 43 -6.69 -4.58 3.64
CA SER A 43 -5.90 -3.37 3.90
C SER A 43 -4.62 -3.60 4.71
N ASP A 44 -4.45 -4.77 5.34
CA ASP A 44 -3.19 -5.08 6.03
C ASP A 44 -2.16 -5.52 4.99
N LEU A 45 -1.42 -4.53 4.49
CA LEU A 45 -0.24 -4.71 3.62
C LEU A 45 0.89 -5.51 4.32
N ILE A 46 0.71 -5.86 5.59
CA ILE A 46 1.70 -6.42 6.50
C ILE A 46 0.99 -7.28 7.55
N SER A 47 1.56 -8.43 7.94
CA SER A 47 0.97 -9.26 9.01
C SER A 47 1.19 -8.59 10.38
N ARG A 48 0.29 -8.86 11.33
CA ARG A 48 0.44 -8.41 12.73
C ARG A 48 1.75 -8.89 13.35
N ASP A 49 2.17 -10.11 13.02
CA ASP A 49 3.43 -10.70 13.51
C ASP A 49 4.64 -9.95 12.95
N ASP A 50 4.57 -9.45 11.72
CA ASP A 50 5.68 -8.69 11.12
C ASP A 50 5.80 -7.29 11.73
N VAL A 51 4.67 -6.67 12.11
CA VAL A 51 4.67 -5.41 12.87
C VAL A 51 5.29 -5.62 14.26
N GLU A 52 5.01 -6.75 14.91
CA GLU A 52 5.63 -7.10 16.19
C GLU A 52 7.14 -7.27 16.04
N LEU A 53 7.61 -8.01 15.03
CA LEU A 53 9.03 -8.16 14.70
C LEU A 53 9.71 -6.81 14.41
N PHE A 54 9.03 -5.90 13.70
CA PHE A 54 9.53 -4.55 13.48
C PHE A 54 9.68 -3.78 14.80
N SER A 55 8.68 -3.84 15.68
CA SER A 55 8.74 -3.15 16.98
C SER A 55 9.82 -3.69 17.90
N LEU A 56 10.05 -5.01 17.90
CA LEU A 56 11.13 -5.66 18.65
C LEU A 56 12.49 -5.19 18.13
N THR A 57 12.69 -5.18 16.82
CA THR A 57 13.96 -4.72 16.22
C THR A 57 14.17 -3.22 16.46
N TRP A 58 13.10 -2.42 16.37
CA TRP A 58 13.13 -0.99 16.65
C TRP A 58 13.57 -0.68 18.09
N ALA A 59 13.14 -1.49 19.05
CA ALA A 59 13.49 -1.29 20.46
C ALA A 59 15.00 -1.36 20.74
N GLU A 60 15.78 -2.02 19.88
CA GLU A 60 17.25 -2.02 19.97
C GLU A 60 17.87 -0.66 19.62
N PHE A 61 17.20 0.12 18.76
CA PHE A 61 17.65 1.44 18.30
C PHE A 61 17.02 2.60 19.09
N ASP A 62 15.94 2.34 19.82
CA ASP A 62 15.20 3.31 20.64
C ASP A 62 14.87 2.72 22.04
N PRO A 63 15.89 2.54 22.91
CA PRO A 63 15.70 1.95 24.24
C PRO A 63 14.87 2.85 25.18
N ASP A 64 14.84 4.16 24.90
CA ASP A 64 14.09 5.16 25.68
C ASP A 64 12.63 5.32 25.19
N ALA A 65 12.20 4.49 24.24
CA ALA A 65 10.86 4.48 23.66
C ALA A 65 10.37 5.87 23.17
N GLN A 66 11.28 6.68 22.64
CA GLN A 66 10.98 8.01 22.11
C GLN A 66 10.17 7.97 20.81
N GLN A 67 9.98 6.78 20.23
CA GLN A 67 9.32 6.55 18.94
C GLN A 67 10.02 7.28 17.78
N THR A 68 11.30 7.60 17.97
CA THR A 68 12.14 8.31 17.00
C THR A 68 13.55 7.76 16.99
N ILE A 69 14.17 7.74 15.81
CA ILE A 69 15.57 7.34 15.63
C ILE A 69 16.29 8.34 14.72
N PRO A 70 17.62 8.51 14.86
CA PRO A 70 18.38 9.36 13.98
C PRO A 70 18.40 8.79 12.55
N ILE A 71 18.33 9.65 11.54
CA ILE A 71 18.36 9.24 10.12
C ILE A 71 19.57 8.36 9.77
N ALA A 72 20.70 8.56 10.45
CA ALA A 72 21.92 7.80 10.25
C ALA A 72 21.79 6.31 10.67
N ALA A 73 20.88 5.98 11.59
CA ALA A 73 20.64 4.62 12.06
C ALA A 73 19.70 3.81 11.14
N LEU A 74 18.98 4.48 10.23
CA LEU A 74 18.01 3.84 9.35
C LEU A 74 18.59 2.71 8.47
N PRO A 75 19.76 2.84 7.82
CA PRO A 75 20.32 1.76 7.01
C PRO A 75 20.65 0.51 7.82
N ASP A 76 21.08 0.69 9.08
CA ASP A 76 21.42 -0.40 9.98
C ASP A 76 20.15 -1.07 10.53
N LEU A 77 19.11 -0.29 10.83
CA LEU A 77 17.77 -0.81 11.16
C LEU A 77 17.22 -1.67 10.00
N ILE A 78 17.23 -1.16 8.77
CA ILE A 78 16.72 -1.89 7.59
C ILE A 78 17.49 -3.20 7.38
N LYS A 79 18.78 -3.22 7.69
CA LYS A 79 19.62 -4.42 7.59
C LYS A 79 19.34 -5.43 8.70
N ALA A 80 18.92 -4.98 9.89
CA ALA A 80 18.58 -5.85 11.01
C ALA A 80 17.19 -6.49 10.86
N LEU A 81 16.27 -5.81 10.15
CA LEU A 81 14.90 -6.28 9.95
C LEU A 81 14.81 -7.51 9.03
N PRO A 82 14.05 -8.56 9.40
CA PRO A 82 13.83 -9.74 8.57
C PRO A 82 13.04 -9.41 7.30
N GLN A 83 13.24 -10.20 6.23
CA GLN A 83 12.32 -10.19 5.08
C GLN A 83 10.93 -10.63 5.57
N PRO A 84 9.82 -10.01 5.13
CA PRO A 84 9.66 -9.13 3.96
C PRO A 84 9.76 -7.63 4.22
N ILE A 85 9.81 -7.17 5.48
CA ILE A 85 9.83 -5.74 5.82
C ILE A 85 11.21 -5.12 5.59
N GLY A 86 12.25 -5.86 5.97
CA GLY A 86 13.63 -5.43 5.90
C GLY A 86 14.45 -6.15 4.85
N LEU A 87 15.75 -5.92 4.93
CA LEU A 87 16.74 -6.39 3.97
C LEU A 87 17.81 -7.18 4.72
N HIS A 88 17.38 -8.13 5.55
CA HIS A 88 18.27 -8.92 6.37
C HIS A 88 19.37 -9.59 5.53
N GLY A 89 20.63 -9.30 5.87
CA GLY A 89 21.81 -9.84 5.18
C GLY A 89 22.19 -9.13 3.88
N ALA A 90 21.48 -8.08 3.47
CA ALA A 90 21.79 -7.35 2.25
C ALA A 90 22.99 -6.39 2.40
N PRO A 91 23.69 -6.06 1.30
CA PRO A 91 24.80 -5.11 1.35
C PRO A 91 24.32 -3.72 1.76
N ARG A 92 25.12 -3.03 2.59
CA ARG A 92 24.80 -1.69 3.12
C ARG A 92 24.45 -0.69 2.00
N SER A 93 25.11 -0.78 0.84
CA SER A 93 24.84 0.07 -0.33
C SER A 93 23.40 -0.06 -0.84
N TRP A 94 22.81 -1.26 -0.76
CA TRP A 94 21.42 -1.46 -1.15
C TRP A 94 20.47 -0.90 -0.11
N CYS A 95 20.73 -1.10 1.19
CA CYS A 95 19.95 -0.50 2.27
C CYS A 95 19.92 1.03 2.16
N VAL A 96 21.07 1.67 1.91
CA VAL A 96 21.16 3.12 1.70
C VAL A 96 20.33 3.55 0.48
N ARG A 97 20.39 2.80 -0.63
CA ARG A 97 19.57 3.09 -1.82
C ARG A 97 18.08 2.98 -1.53
N VAL A 98 17.67 2.02 -0.70
CA VAL A 98 16.27 1.91 -0.25
C VAL A 98 15.91 3.10 0.63
N CYS A 99 16.75 3.50 1.60
CA CYS A 99 16.53 4.70 2.41
C CYS A 99 16.27 5.96 1.57
N LEU A 100 17.04 6.13 0.49
CA LEU A 100 16.88 7.23 -0.45
C LEU A 100 15.55 7.18 -1.20
N ASN A 101 15.12 5.98 -1.59
CA ASN A 101 13.87 5.76 -2.32
C ASN A 101 12.63 5.83 -1.42
N LEU A 102 12.77 5.68 -0.10
CA LEU A 102 11.65 5.79 0.85
C LEU A 102 11.11 7.22 0.99
N GLY A 103 11.81 8.24 0.50
CA GLY A 103 11.30 9.63 0.53
C GLY A 103 10.97 10.14 1.93
N LEU A 104 11.68 9.67 2.96
CA LEU A 104 11.42 10.01 4.35
C LEU A 104 11.77 11.48 4.64
N THR A 105 10.90 12.17 5.37
CA THR A 105 11.13 13.53 5.84
C THR A 105 11.62 13.50 7.29
N ALA A 106 12.90 13.77 7.52
CA ALA A 106 13.42 13.87 8.88
C ALA A 106 13.08 15.24 9.47
N TYR A 107 12.44 15.26 10.64
CA TYR A 107 12.27 16.48 11.43
C TYR A 107 13.42 16.57 12.41
N SER A 108 14.21 17.65 12.36
CA SER A 108 15.41 17.82 13.21
C SER A 108 16.44 16.67 13.12
N GLY A 109 16.50 15.96 11.99
CA GLY A 109 17.39 14.79 11.80
C GLY A 109 16.87 13.47 12.39
N GLN A 110 15.66 13.48 12.96
CA GLN A 110 15.00 12.32 13.54
C GLN A 110 13.89 11.80 12.62
N LEU A 111 13.70 10.49 12.61
CA LEU A 111 12.68 9.77 11.88
C LEU A 111 11.68 9.15 12.86
N SER A 112 10.38 9.29 12.59
CA SER A 112 9.33 8.68 13.41
C SER A 112 9.13 7.21 13.07
N PHE A 113 8.90 6.38 14.09
CA PHE A 113 8.49 4.97 13.97
C PHE A 113 7.39 4.78 12.93
N SER A 114 6.30 5.54 13.08
CA SER A 114 5.11 5.42 12.23
C SER A 114 5.41 5.70 10.76
N GLN A 115 6.27 6.69 10.51
CA GLN A 115 6.65 7.09 9.16
C GLN A 115 7.54 6.04 8.51
N VAL A 116 8.54 5.53 9.23
CA VAL A 116 9.45 4.50 8.73
C VAL A 116 8.68 3.22 8.41
N LEU A 117 7.82 2.76 9.32
CA LEU A 117 7.01 1.56 9.11
C LEU A 117 6.09 1.70 7.89
N GLN A 118 5.33 2.79 7.80
CA GLN A 118 4.41 3.00 6.67
C GLN A 118 5.13 3.06 5.33
N MET A 119 6.28 3.74 5.27
CA MET A 119 7.04 3.86 4.03
C MET A 119 7.71 2.54 3.65
N LEU A 120 8.24 1.76 4.59
CA LEU A 120 8.79 0.44 4.33
C LEU A 120 7.73 -0.53 3.81
N VAL A 121 6.57 -0.58 4.47
CA VAL A 121 5.44 -1.42 4.04
C VAL A 121 4.99 -1.07 2.62
N ARG A 122 4.82 0.24 2.34
CA ARG A 122 4.44 0.72 1.01
C ARG A 122 5.51 0.37 -0.04
N TYR A 123 6.79 0.55 0.29
CA TYR A 123 7.90 0.22 -0.60
C TYR A 123 7.91 -1.27 -0.94
N ASN A 124 7.84 -2.15 0.06
CA ASN A 124 7.83 -3.60 -0.16
C ASN A 124 6.64 -4.07 -0.98
N TYR A 125 5.45 -3.52 -0.74
CA TYR A 125 4.27 -3.81 -1.56
C TYR A 125 4.46 -3.41 -3.03
N THR A 126 5.02 -2.23 -3.30
CA THR A 126 5.29 -1.79 -4.67
C THR A 126 6.34 -2.63 -5.38
N MET A 127 7.34 -3.15 -4.65
CA MET A 127 8.36 -4.02 -5.19
C MET A 127 7.79 -5.41 -5.53
N GLN A 128 6.97 -5.99 -4.66
CA GLN A 128 6.27 -7.26 -4.94
C GLN A 128 5.35 -7.14 -6.16
N ALA A 129 4.58 -6.06 -6.25
CA ALA A 129 3.72 -5.81 -7.41
C ALA A 129 4.53 -5.67 -8.71
N ALA A 130 5.70 -5.03 -8.67
CA ALA A 130 6.58 -4.90 -9.83
C ALA A 130 7.16 -6.25 -10.27
N GLU A 131 7.63 -7.07 -9.32
CA GLU A 131 8.17 -8.42 -9.61
C GLU A 131 7.10 -9.33 -10.24
N ASP A 132 5.87 -9.30 -9.74
CA ASP A 132 4.79 -10.13 -10.29
C ASP A 132 4.38 -9.66 -11.69
N MET A 133 4.35 -8.36 -11.94
CA MET A 133 4.14 -7.82 -13.28
C MET A 133 5.27 -8.20 -14.25
N ASP A 134 6.52 -8.24 -13.79
CA ASP A 134 7.66 -8.71 -14.60
C ASP A 134 7.57 -10.19 -14.92
N LYS A 135 7.21 -11.05 -13.95
CA LYS A 135 6.98 -12.48 -14.18
C LYS A 135 5.85 -12.71 -15.19
N LEU A 136 4.75 -11.95 -15.09
CA LEU A 136 3.63 -12.01 -16.04
C LEU A 136 4.05 -11.56 -17.44
N ARG A 137 4.88 -10.50 -17.54
CA ARG A 137 5.46 -10.04 -18.80
C ARG A 137 6.37 -11.10 -19.42
N GLU A 138 7.25 -11.72 -18.64
CA GLU A 138 8.13 -12.79 -19.10
C GLU A 138 7.33 -14.01 -19.57
N ALA A 139 6.28 -14.40 -18.84
CA ALA A 139 5.37 -15.47 -19.25
C ALA A 139 4.65 -15.13 -20.57
N ALA A 140 4.18 -13.90 -20.75
CA ALA A 140 3.53 -13.43 -21.97
C ALA A 140 4.50 -13.26 -23.16
N VAL A 141 5.79 -13.03 -22.91
CA VAL A 141 6.85 -13.00 -23.95
C VAL A 141 7.24 -14.40 -24.37
N ASN A 142 7.32 -15.35 -23.43
CA ASN A 142 7.62 -16.75 -23.73
C ASN A 142 6.46 -17.45 -24.47
N ASP A 143 5.23 -16.94 -24.33
CA ASP A 143 4.13 -17.29 -25.20
C ASP A 143 4.24 -16.53 -26.54
N ASN A 144 4.99 -17.13 -27.46
CA ASN A 144 5.24 -16.58 -28.81
C ASN A 144 3.94 -16.24 -29.57
N ASP A 145 2.81 -16.89 -29.24
CA ASP A 145 1.54 -16.71 -29.91
C ASP A 145 0.82 -15.42 -29.45
N PHE A 146 0.86 -15.11 -28.15
CA PHE A 146 0.30 -13.88 -27.60
C PHE A 146 1.07 -12.64 -28.05
N SER A 147 2.41 -12.66 -27.94
CA SER A 147 3.25 -11.53 -28.36
C SER A 147 3.09 -11.22 -29.87
N ALA A 148 2.98 -12.25 -30.70
CA ALA A 148 2.76 -12.10 -32.14
C ALA A 148 1.36 -11.57 -32.45
N SER A 149 0.32 -12.06 -31.76
CA SER A 149 -1.06 -11.62 -31.95
C SER A 149 -1.30 -10.20 -31.44
N PHE A 150 -0.75 -9.84 -30.28
CA PHE A 150 -0.82 -8.49 -29.71
C PHE A 150 -0.10 -7.46 -30.59
N LYS A 151 1.12 -7.76 -31.05
CA LYS A 151 1.87 -6.90 -31.98
C LYS A 151 1.14 -6.70 -33.29
N ARG A 152 0.52 -7.75 -33.85
CA ARG A 152 -0.30 -7.66 -35.07
C ARG A 152 -1.50 -6.74 -34.84
N HIS A 153 -2.25 -6.95 -33.76
CA HIS A 153 -3.43 -6.15 -33.45
C HIS A 153 -3.09 -4.66 -33.23
N MET A 154 -1.99 -4.37 -32.53
CA MET A 154 -1.50 -3.01 -32.33
C MET A 154 -1.01 -2.37 -33.63
N ASN A 155 -0.30 -3.11 -34.48
CA ASN A 155 0.22 -2.58 -35.75
C ASN A 155 -0.89 -2.36 -36.80
N GLU A 156 -2.00 -3.10 -36.68
CA GLU A 156 -3.19 -2.99 -37.52
C GLU A 156 -4.14 -1.86 -37.07
N SER A 157 -4.17 -1.55 -35.77
CA SER A 157 -5.06 -0.52 -35.20
C SER A 157 -4.48 0.90 -35.21
N LEU A 158 -3.18 1.10 -35.50
CA LEU A 158 -2.50 2.39 -35.40
C LEU A 158 -1.99 2.92 -36.75
N GLU A 159 -2.51 4.09 -37.14
CA GLU A 159 -2.04 4.91 -38.26
C GLU A 159 -0.53 5.24 -38.14
N PRO A 160 0.22 5.31 -39.27
CA PRO A 160 1.69 5.38 -39.27
C PRO A 160 2.29 6.59 -38.54
N LYS A 161 1.51 7.67 -38.34
CA LYS A 161 1.95 8.89 -37.62
C LYS A 161 1.94 8.77 -36.10
N GLN A 162 1.32 7.74 -35.53
CA GLN A 162 1.19 7.56 -34.07
C GLN A 162 2.22 6.57 -33.50
N ARG A 163 3.07 5.99 -34.34
CA ARG A 163 4.03 4.92 -33.99
C ARG A 163 5.26 5.40 -33.20
N GLN A 164 5.45 6.71 -33.01
CA GLN A 164 6.66 7.29 -32.40
C GLN A 164 6.49 7.81 -30.96
N SER A 165 5.28 7.83 -30.39
CA SER A 165 5.02 8.47 -29.08
C SER A 165 4.99 7.51 -27.88
N PHE A 166 5.31 6.22 -28.05
CA PHE A 166 5.08 5.19 -27.01
C PHE A 166 6.35 4.43 -26.59
N LEU A 167 7.51 5.05 -26.70
CA LEU A 167 8.75 4.52 -26.14
C LEU A 167 9.26 5.52 -25.10
N TRP A 168 8.94 5.22 -23.84
CA TRP A 168 9.50 5.78 -22.59
C TRP A 168 9.46 7.31 -22.43
N ASP A 169 8.62 7.83 -21.54
CA ASP A 169 8.99 9.03 -20.79
C ASP A 169 9.74 8.54 -19.55
N SER A 170 11.04 8.84 -19.45
CA SER A 170 11.78 8.59 -18.22
C SER A 170 11.17 9.42 -17.09
N PRO A 171 11.02 8.88 -15.86
CA PRO A 171 10.62 9.70 -14.72
C PRO A 171 11.62 10.84 -14.56
N GLN A 172 11.13 12.08 -14.71
CA GLN A 172 11.93 13.29 -14.55
C GLN A 172 12.49 13.34 -13.13
N VAL A 173 13.82 13.32 -12.99
CA VAL A 173 14.49 13.48 -11.69
C VAL A 173 14.12 14.85 -11.15
N THR A 174 13.40 14.87 -10.02
CA THR A 174 12.96 16.13 -9.40
C THR A 174 14.12 16.79 -8.65
N ALA A 175 14.14 18.12 -8.59
CA ALA A 175 15.18 18.89 -7.90
C ALA A 175 15.40 18.45 -6.44
N ALA A 176 14.35 17.93 -5.77
CA ALA A 176 14.43 17.37 -4.43
C ALA A 176 15.30 16.10 -4.35
N GLN A 177 15.28 15.25 -5.38
CA GLN A 177 16.10 14.03 -5.44
C GLN A 177 17.60 14.35 -5.61
N LEU A 178 17.92 15.49 -6.25
CA LEU A 178 19.29 15.97 -6.42
C LEU A 178 19.89 16.51 -5.12
N ASP A 179 19.06 17.12 -4.27
CA ASP A 179 19.52 17.71 -3.00
C ASP A 179 19.81 16.62 -1.96
N VAL A 180 18.96 15.60 -1.90
CA VAL A 180 19.18 14.41 -1.07
C VAL A 180 20.45 13.69 -1.50
N ALA A 181 20.70 13.50 -2.81
CA ALA A 181 21.90 12.85 -3.30
C ALA A 181 23.22 13.55 -2.89
N LYS A 182 23.22 14.87 -2.70
CA LYS A 182 24.39 15.63 -2.24
C LYS A 182 24.70 15.38 -0.76
N VAL A 183 23.68 15.14 0.06
CA VAL A 183 23.84 14.88 1.50
C VAL A 183 24.52 13.54 1.76
N TYR A 184 24.34 12.55 0.87
CA TYR A 184 24.95 11.22 0.98
C TYR A 184 26.30 11.08 0.21
N ALA A 185 26.76 12.15 -0.44
CA ALA A 185 27.98 12.17 -1.25
C ALA A 185 29.21 12.75 -0.51
N LEU A 186 29.13 12.91 0.82
CA LEU A 186 30.23 13.29 1.72
C LEU A 186 30.47 12.16 2.74
#